data_AF-A0A2S2PUD8-F1
#
_entry.id   AF-A0A2S2PUD8-F1
#
_cell.length_a   1.000
_cell.length_b   1.000
_cell.length_c   1.000
_cell.angle_alpha   90.00
_cell.angle_beta   90.00
_cell.angle_gamma   90.00
#
_symmetry.space_group_name_H-M   'P 1'
#
loop_
_entity.id
_entity.type
_entity.pdbx_description
1 polymer ?
#
loop_
_entity_poly.entity_id
_entity_poly.type
_entity_poly.pdbx_seq_one_letter_code
_entity_poly.pdbx_strand_id
1 'polypeptide(L)'
;MKQDLRSVIRRTAKFLGKDLIDDQVLVLEDHLSFESMKNNRAVNYEPVIEINKTHNLIDANGTFMRSGTVGGGKQKMSPEFVKIFDEWEEKCLGNSGLKF
;
A
#
# COMPACT_ATOMS: atom_id res chain seq x y z
N MET A 1 3.87 2.74 7.42
CA MET A 1 3.30 3.62 6.39
C MET A 1 1.93 4.16 6.78
N LYS A 2 0.91 3.33 7.06
CA LYS A 2 -0.42 3.85 7.46
C LYS A 2 -0.54 4.22 8.93
N GLN A 3 0.11 3.48 9.84
CA GLN A 3 0.10 3.77 11.28
C GLN A 3 0.99 4.97 11.62
N ASP A 4 2.20 4.99 11.08
CA ASP A 4 3.16 6.08 11.23
C ASP A 4 4.00 6.18 9.95
N LEU A 5 3.72 7.21 9.14
CA LEU A 5 4.45 7.46 7.89
C LEU A 5 5.76 8.20 8.17
N ARG A 6 5.69 9.21 9.04
CA ARG A 6 6.81 10.05 9.45
C ARG A 6 8.01 9.24 9.96
N SER A 7 7.79 8.29 10.86
CA SER A 7 8.86 7.43 11.37
C SER A 7 9.45 6.53 10.29
N VAL A 8 8.64 6.06 9.34
CA VAL A 8 9.13 5.26 8.21
C VAL A 8 9.98 6.11 7.27
N ILE A 9 9.56 7.34 6.95
CA ILE A 9 10.35 8.28 6.14
C ILE A 9 11.75 8.48 6.75
N ARG A 10 11.82 8.76 8.06
CA ARG A 10 13.10 8.96 8.75
C ARG A 10 13.95 7.70 8.77
N ARG A 11 13.36 6.54 9.03
CA ARG A 11 14.07 5.25 9.01
C ARG A 11 14.66 4.96 7.63
N THR A 12 13.88 5.18 6.57
CA THR A 12 14.35 5.00 5.19
C THR A 12 15.47 5.98 4.85
N ALA A 13 15.33 7.25 5.21
CA ALA A 13 16.38 8.25 4.98
C ALA A 13 17.69 7.86 5.68
N LYS A 14 17.61 7.47 6.96
CA LYS A 14 18.77 7.01 7.73
C LYS A 14 19.42 5.77 7.13
N PHE A 15 18.61 4.81 6.67
CA PHE A 15 19.12 3.62 5.97
C PHE A 15 19.91 3.99 4.70
N LEU A 16 19.48 5.04 3.99
CA LEU A 16 20.16 5.59 2.82
C LEU A 16 21.31 6.56 3.18
N GLY A 17 21.67 6.71 4.46
CA GLY A 17 22.71 7.64 4.91
C GLY A 17 22.34 9.11 4.75
N LYS A 18 21.05 9.44 4.89
CA LYS A 18 20.52 10.82 4.81
C LYS A 18 19.87 11.23 6.12
N ASP A 19 20.21 12.42 6.57
CA ASP A 19 19.53 13.10 7.67
C ASP A 19 18.52 14.10 7.10
N LEU A 20 17.30 14.07 7.63
CA LEU A 20 16.22 14.95 7.23
C LEU A 20 15.82 15.86 8.38
N ILE A 21 15.73 17.16 8.09
CA ILE A 21 15.09 18.11 9.01
C ILE A 21 13.57 17.94 8.98
N ASP A 22 12.90 18.43 10.01
CA ASP A 22 11.46 18.24 10.20
C ASP A 22 10.63 18.72 9.00
N ASP A 23 10.97 19.88 8.44
CA ASP A 23 10.27 20.45 7.28
C ASP A 23 10.36 19.54 6.05
N GLN A 24 11.52 18.90 5.81
CA GLN A 24 11.68 17.95 4.70
C GLN A 24 10.82 16.71 4.91
N VAL A 25 10.69 16.25 6.16
CA VAL A 25 9.84 15.11 6.49
C VAL A 25 8.37 15.46 6.31
N LEU A 26 7.95 16.67 6.67
CA LEU A 26 6.57 17.14 6.46
C LEU A 26 6.23 17.21 4.97
N VAL A 27 7.13 17.74 4.14
CA VAL A 27 6.96 17.76 2.67
C VAL A 27 6.80 16.34 2.11
N LEU A 28 7.65 15.40 2.56
CA LEU A 28 7.56 14.01 2.12
C LEU A 28 6.29 13.31 2.62
N GLU A 29 5.84 13.60 3.83
CA GLU A 29 4.63 13.02 4.41
C GLU A 29 3.38 13.40 3.61
N ASP A 30 3.26 14.68 3.22
CA ASP A 30 2.18 15.15 2.35
C ASP A 30 2.28 14.56 0.94
N HIS A 31 3.47 14.60 0.34
CA HIS A 31 3.70 14.06 -1.01
C HIS A 31 3.41 12.56 -1.12
N LEU A 32 3.76 11.79 -0.08
CA LEU A 32 3.54 10.34 -0.02
C LEU A 32 2.17 9.97 0.55
N SER A 33 1.31 10.94 0.84
CA SER A 33 -0.07 10.67 1.24
C SER A 33 -0.81 9.92 0.13
N PHE A 34 -1.77 9.09 0.51
CA PHE A 34 -2.50 8.28 -0.46
C PHE A 34 -3.24 9.14 -1.49
N GLU A 35 -3.85 10.25 -1.07
CA GLU A 35 -4.53 11.16 -1.98
C GLU A 35 -3.56 11.85 -2.95
N SER A 36 -2.40 12.31 -2.46
CA SER A 36 -1.37 12.91 -3.33
C SER A 36 -0.88 11.91 -4.37
N MET A 37 -0.50 10.69 -3.94
CA MET A 37 -0.02 9.65 -4.83
C MET A 37 -1.09 9.16 -5.82
N LYS A 38 -2.34 9.02 -5.38
CA LYS A 38 -3.47 8.59 -6.23
C LYS A 38 -3.75 9.58 -7.36
N ASN A 39 -3.58 10.86 -7.11
CA ASN A 39 -3.79 11.92 -8.10
C ASN A 39 -2.54 12.23 -8.93
N ASN A 40 -1.38 11.65 -8.59
CA ASN A 40 -0.12 11.88 -9.31
C ASN A 40 0.03 10.91 -10.50
N ARG A 41 -0.12 11.44 -11.72
CA ARG A 41 -0.02 10.68 -12.99
C ARG A 41 1.32 9.95 -13.19
N ALA A 42 2.39 10.39 -12.52
CA ALA A 42 3.69 9.73 -12.60
C ALA A 42 3.73 8.37 -11.87
N VAL A 43 2.84 8.15 -10.89
CA VAL A 43 2.86 6.94 -10.03
C VAL A 43 1.51 6.23 -9.93
N ASN A 44 0.40 6.87 -10.32
CA ASN A 44 -0.94 6.28 -10.23
C ASN A 44 -1.29 5.30 -11.37
N TYR A 45 -0.38 5.09 -12.33
CA TYR A 45 -0.51 4.10 -13.40
C TYR A 45 -1.70 4.27 -14.36
N GLU A 46 -2.42 5.39 -14.28
CA GLU A 46 -3.56 5.67 -15.18
C GLU A 46 -3.18 5.62 -16.68
N PRO A 47 -2.00 6.10 -17.14
CA PRO A 47 -1.62 5.98 -18.55
C PRO A 47 -1.59 4.53 -19.05
N VAL A 48 -1.18 3.58 -18.21
CA VAL A 48 -1.14 2.16 -18.58
C VAL A 48 -2.55 1.57 -18.60
N ILE A 49 -3.40 1.97 -17.67
CA ILE A 49 -4.81 1.56 -17.63
C ILE A 49 -5.56 2.07 -18.88
N GLU A 50 -5.30 3.31 -19.28
CA GLU A 50 -5.83 3.91 -20.51
C GLU A 50 -5.43 3.07 -21.74
N ILE A 51 -4.14 2.75 -21.90
CA ILE A 51 -3.63 1.90 -23.00
C ILE A 51 -4.33 0.53 -23.01
N ASN A 52 -4.43 -0.11 -21.85
CA ASN A 52 -5.06 -1.43 -21.73
C ASN A 52 -6.53 -1.41 -22.14
N LYS A 53 -7.27 -0.35 -21.78
CA LYS A 53 -8.67 -0.16 -22.20
C LYS A 53 -8.77 0.13 -23.68
N THR A 54 -7.94 1.01 -24.22
CA THR A 54 -7.94 1.36 -25.66
C THR A 54 -7.69 0.14 -26.54
N HIS A 55 -6.86 -0.79 -26.09
CA HIS A 55 -6.52 -2.00 -26.84
C HIS A 55 -7.29 -3.25 -26.38
N ASN A 56 -8.29 -3.12 -25.51
CA ASN A 56 -9.05 -4.23 -24.94
C ASN A 56 -8.17 -5.38 -24.40
N LEU A 57 -7.05 -5.04 -23.76
CA LEU A 57 -6.10 -6.00 -23.20
C LEU A 57 -6.53 -6.56 -21.84
N ILE A 58 -7.51 -5.91 -21.20
CA ILE A 58 -8.02 -6.30 -19.88
C ILE A 58 -9.54 -6.13 -19.86
N ASP A 59 -10.25 -7.18 -19.43
CA ASP A 59 -11.69 -7.17 -19.19
C ASP A 59 -12.00 -6.89 -17.71
N ALA A 60 -11.46 -5.78 -17.19
CA ALA A 60 -11.67 -5.35 -15.82
C ALA A 60 -11.60 -3.84 -15.68
N ASN A 61 -12.58 -3.27 -14.96
CA ASN A 61 -12.58 -1.87 -14.58
C ASN A 61 -11.92 -1.69 -13.21
N GLY A 62 -11.09 -0.65 -13.10
CA GLY A 62 -10.45 -0.30 -11.83
C GLY A 62 -9.46 0.85 -11.99
N THR A 63 -8.91 1.24 -10.85
CA THR A 63 -7.76 2.15 -10.72
C THR A 63 -6.63 1.41 -10.03
N PHE A 64 -5.39 1.82 -10.28
CA PHE A 64 -4.22 1.20 -9.65
C PHE A 64 -4.20 1.52 -8.14
N MET A 65 -4.36 2.79 -7.78
CA MET A 65 -4.49 3.23 -6.39
C MET A 65 -5.96 3.17 -5.94
N ARG A 66 -6.35 2.02 -5.39
CA ARG A 66 -7.76 1.69 -5.10
C ARG A 66 -8.33 2.31 -3.82
N SER A 67 -7.95 1.81 -2.63
CA SER A 67 -8.56 2.24 -1.35
C SER A 67 -7.58 2.80 -0.33
N GLY A 68 -6.31 2.39 -0.35
CA GLY A 68 -5.31 2.92 0.58
C GLY A 68 -5.62 2.62 2.06
N THR A 69 -6.41 1.58 2.36
CA THR A 69 -6.86 1.24 3.72
C THR A 69 -6.38 -0.14 4.16
N VAL A 70 -6.20 -0.30 5.47
CA VAL A 70 -5.89 -1.60 6.11
C VAL A 70 -7.21 -2.29 6.46
N GLY A 71 -7.24 -3.63 6.41
CA GLY A 71 -8.39 -4.43 6.82
C GLY A 71 -9.46 -4.67 5.73
N GLY A 72 -9.24 -4.22 4.49
CA GLY A 72 -10.20 -4.41 3.39
C GLY A 72 -10.51 -5.88 3.05
N GLY A 73 -9.66 -6.82 3.43
CA GLY A 73 -9.92 -8.26 3.31
C GLY A 73 -11.06 -8.72 4.23
N LYS A 74 -10.99 -8.39 5.52
CA LYS A 74 -12.02 -8.76 6.51
C LYS A 74 -13.39 -8.15 6.22
N GLN A 75 -13.42 -7.01 5.52
CA GLN A 75 -14.68 -6.37 5.09
C GLN A 75 -15.36 -7.09 3.91
N LYS A 76 -14.60 -7.83 3.10
CA LYS A 76 -15.08 -8.45 1.87
C LYS A 76 -15.24 -9.96 1.96
N MET A 77 -14.58 -10.59 2.92
CA MET A 77 -14.61 -12.03 3.14
C MET A 77 -15.69 -12.40 4.15
N SER A 78 -16.33 -13.55 3.95
CA SER A 78 -17.23 -14.11 4.94
C SER A 78 -16.45 -14.57 6.18
N PRO A 79 -17.09 -14.69 7.36
CA PRO A 79 -16.42 -15.17 8.57
C PRO A 79 -15.75 -16.54 8.40
N GLU A 80 -16.35 -17.42 7.61
CA GLU A 80 -15.81 -18.75 7.31
C GLU A 80 -14.50 -18.66 6.54
N PHE A 81 -14.44 -17.79 5.52
CA PHE A 81 -13.21 -17.56 4.77
C PHE A 81 -12.12 -16.91 5.61
N VAL A 82 -12.47 -15.95 6.47
CA VAL A 82 -11.50 -15.35 7.40
C VAL A 82 -10.88 -16.43 8.28
N LYS A 83 -11.69 -17.34 8.84
CA LYS A 83 -11.19 -18.45 9.66
C LYS A 83 -10.25 -19.38 8.89
N ILE A 84 -10.58 -19.73 7.64
CA ILE A 84 -9.71 -20.56 6.80
C ILE A 84 -8.33 -19.90 6.61
N PHE A 85 -8.30 -18.58 6.36
CA PHE A 85 -7.04 -17.85 6.21
C PHE A 85 -6.27 -17.76 7.52
N ASP A 86 -6.93 -17.49 8.64
CA ASP A 86 -6.29 -17.41 9.96
C ASP A 86 -5.63 -18.76 10.34
N GLU A 87 -6.32 -19.90 10.09
CA GLU A 87 -5.77 -21.24 10.33
C GLU A 87 -4.59 -21.57 9.39
N TRP A 88 -4.67 -21.13 8.14
CA TRP A 88 -3.59 -21.32 7.17
C TRP A 88 -2.35 -20.48 7.51
N GLU A 89 -2.55 -19.23 7.93
CA GLU A 89 -1.48 -18.33 8.36
C GLU A 89 -0.72 -18.91 9.56
N GLU A 90 -1.44 -19.39 10.58
CA GLU A 90 -0.84 -20.02 11.76
C GLU A 90 -0.02 -21.27 11.38
N LYS A 91 -0.58 -22.14 10.53
CA LYS A 91 0.11 -23.34 10.05
C LYS A 91 1.42 -23.01 9.32
N CYS A 92 1.42 -21.95 8.52
CA CYS A 92 2.57 -21.55 7.72
C CYS A 92 3.62 -20.75 8.52
N LEU A 93 3.19 -19.92 9.48
CA LEU A 93 4.02 -18.88 10.08
C LEU A 93 4.24 -19.03 11.58
N GLY A 94 3.48 -19.86 12.31
CA GLY A 94 3.46 -19.91 13.77
C GLY A 94 4.84 -20.12 14.43
N ASN A 95 5.75 -20.85 13.75
CA ASN A 95 7.12 -21.10 14.24
C ASN A 95 8.21 -20.34 13.47
N SER A 96 7.83 -19.41 12.60
CA SER A 96 8.80 -18.67 11.76
C SER A 96 9.47 -17.49 12.47
N GLY A 97 8.91 -17.04 13.59
CA GLY A 97 9.32 -15.79 14.27
C GLY A 97 8.86 -14.51 13.56
N LEU A 98 8.18 -14.61 12.41
CA LEU A 98 7.60 -13.47 11.70
C LEU A 98 6.34 -12.96 12.41
N LYS A 99 6.18 -11.63 12.48
CA LYS A 99 5.02 -10.93 13.08
C LYS A 99 4.65 -9.74 12.19
N PHE A 100 3.35 -9.44 12.09
CA PHE A 100 2.79 -8.38 11.23
C PHE A 100 1.98 -7.36 12.03
#